data_AF-G9D4B7-F1
#
_entry.id   AF-G9D4B7-F1
#
_cell.length_a   1.000
_cell.length_b   1.000
_cell.length_c   1.000
_cell.angle_alpha   90.00
_cell.angle_beta   90.00
_cell.angle_gamma   90.00
#
_symmetry.space_group_name_H-M   'P 1'
#
loop_
_entity.id
_entity.type
_entity.pdbx_description
1 polymer ?
#
loop_
_entity_poly.entity_id
_entity_poly.type
_entity_poly.pdbx_seq_one_letter_code
_entity_poly.pdbx_strand_id
1 'polypeptide(L)'
;SLFTLFICVISLSAKTLRTKYIYEFGFDTGAVTFAQSGKIGLFEKTVTIPIVVPICSRLTYVHVEVDDFISKPKVTFDQSLSSVIIKFQTWQYSRSSYVVIAKAIPDDDDDYC
;
A
#
# COMPACT_ATOMS: atom_id res chain seq x y z
N SER A 1 -40.29 -38.79 21.15
CA SER A 1 -39.62 -37.77 21.97
C SER A 1 -38.52 -37.14 21.15
N LEU A 2 -38.68 -35.85 20.86
CA LEU A 2 -37.75 -34.86 20.32
C LEU A 2 -36.45 -35.37 19.66
N PHE A 3 -36.46 -35.47 18.33
CA PHE A 3 -35.26 -35.34 17.50
C PHE A 3 -34.75 -33.89 17.67
N THR A 4 -33.87 -33.67 18.62
CA THR A 4 -33.19 -32.39 18.80
C THR A 4 -32.19 -32.23 17.66
N LEU A 5 -32.67 -31.57 16.59
CA LEU A 5 -31.86 -31.03 15.51
C LEU A 5 -30.77 -30.12 16.10
N PHE A 6 -29.55 -30.66 16.25
CA PHE A 6 -28.35 -29.84 16.31
C PHE A 6 -28.02 -29.35 14.89
N ILE A 7 -28.79 -28.38 14.41
CA ILE A 7 -28.30 -27.52 13.33
C ILE A 7 -27.26 -26.61 13.99
N CYS A 8 -26.02 -27.09 14.02
CA CYS A 8 -24.88 -26.20 14.12
C CYS A 8 -24.94 -25.28 12.90
N VAL A 9 -25.61 -24.14 13.06
CA VAL A 9 -25.43 -22.98 12.20
C VAL A 9 -23.98 -22.57 12.43
N ILE A 10 -23.06 -23.21 11.71
CA ILE A 10 -21.72 -22.69 11.53
C ILE A 10 -21.96 -21.42 10.72
N SER A 11 -22.15 -20.33 11.44
CA SER A 11 -21.99 -18.98 10.93
C SER A 11 -20.55 -18.92 10.44
N LEU A 12 -20.35 -19.36 9.19
CA LEU A 12 -19.14 -19.19 8.43
C LEU A 12 -19.04 -17.67 8.26
N SER A 13 -18.45 -17.01 9.25
CA SER A 13 -17.95 -15.66 9.10
C SER A 13 -16.91 -15.77 8.00
N ALA A 14 -17.34 -15.58 6.76
CA ALA A 14 -16.49 -15.42 5.61
C ALA A 14 -15.74 -14.10 5.83
N LYS A 15 -14.76 -14.12 6.74
CA LYS A 15 -13.64 -13.21 6.66
C LYS A 15 -12.94 -13.60 5.38
N THR A 16 -13.38 -13.01 4.26
CA THR A 16 -12.66 -13.07 3.00
C THR A 16 -11.20 -12.80 3.33
N LEU A 17 -10.32 -13.78 3.07
CA LEU A 17 -8.89 -13.67 3.31
C LEU A 17 -8.36 -12.54 2.42
N ARG A 18 -8.46 -11.30 2.89
CA ARG A 18 -7.87 -10.14 2.22
C ARG A 18 -6.38 -10.25 2.45
N THR A 19 -5.65 -10.54 1.38
CA THR A 19 -4.20 -10.65 1.46
C THR A 19 -3.65 -9.24 1.36
N LYS A 20 -2.91 -8.81 2.38
CA LYS A 20 -2.26 -7.50 2.38
C LYS A 20 -0.79 -7.69 2.05
N TYR A 21 -0.32 -7.02 1.00
CA TYR A 21 1.08 -7.02 0.62
C TYR A 21 1.74 -5.73 1.08
N ILE A 22 2.90 -5.87 1.71
CA ILE A 22 3.69 -4.76 2.25
C ILE A 22 5.00 -4.68 1.46
N TYR A 23 5.35 -3.46 1.07
CA TYR A 23 6.60 -3.14 0.38
C TYR A 23 7.25 -1.94 1.07
N GLU A 24 8.50 -2.10 1.43
CA GLU A 24 9.27 -1.10 2.14
C GLU A 24 10.51 -0.76 1.32
N PHE A 25 10.81 0.54 1.23
CA PHE A 25 11.98 1.06 0.55
C PHE A 25 12.71 2.02 1.48
N GLY A 26 14.04 1.89 1.57
CA GLY A 26 14.88 2.74 2.42
C GLY A 26 14.93 2.28 3.88
N PHE A 27 15.16 3.22 4.79
CA PHE A 27 15.33 2.99 6.23
C PHE A 27 14.28 3.77 7.01
N ASP A 28 13.53 3.09 7.87
CA ASP A 28 12.49 3.71 8.70
C ASP A 28 13.08 4.67 9.74
N THR A 29 13.34 5.90 9.31
CA THR A 29 13.90 6.99 10.10
C THR A 29 13.20 8.29 9.74
N GLY A 30 13.00 9.18 10.71
CA GLY A 30 12.39 10.50 10.49
C GLY A 30 10.90 10.55 10.72
N ALA A 31 10.28 11.66 10.32
CA ALA A 31 8.87 11.93 10.52
C ALA A 31 8.04 11.56 9.28
N VAL A 32 6.78 11.17 9.48
CA VAL A 32 5.84 10.97 8.37
C VAL A 32 5.56 12.32 7.73
N THR A 33 5.95 12.48 6.47
CA THR A 33 5.76 13.71 5.70
C THR A 33 4.72 13.55 4.60
N PHE A 34 4.43 12.31 4.21
CA PHE A 34 3.45 11.99 3.18
C PHE A 34 2.63 10.78 3.59
N ALA A 35 1.31 10.87 3.44
CA ALA A 35 0.41 9.74 3.62
C ALA A 35 -0.74 9.87 2.62
N GLN A 36 -0.90 8.87 1.76
CA GLN A 36 -1.98 8.82 0.79
C GLN A 36 -2.57 7.43 0.73
N SER A 37 -3.89 7.35 0.76
CA SER A 37 -4.63 6.13 0.48
C SER A 37 -5.45 6.30 -0.79
N GLY A 38 -5.62 5.22 -1.55
CA GLY A 38 -6.43 5.23 -2.75
C GLY A 38 -7.07 3.88 -3.04
N LYS A 39 -7.91 3.88 -4.07
CA LYS A 39 -8.53 2.68 -4.61
C LYS A 39 -8.06 2.50 -6.04
N ILE A 40 -7.94 1.26 -6.45
CA ILE A 40 -7.59 0.88 -7.81
C ILE A 40 -8.81 0.19 -8.43
N GLY A 41 -9.26 0.75 -9.54
CA GLY A 41 -10.40 0.27 -10.30
C GLY A 41 -10.13 -1.08 -10.98
N LEU A 42 -11.18 -1.69 -11.54
CA LEU A 42 -11.11 -3.02 -12.16
C LEU A 42 -10.23 -3.09 -13.42
N PHE A 43 -10.00 -1.95 -14.08
CA PHE A 43 -9.25 -1.86 -15.33
C PHE A 43 -7.93 -1.09 -15.18
N GLU A 44 -7.65 -0.54 -14.00
CA GLU A 44 -6.45 0.24 -13.72
C GLU A 44 -5.28 -0.72 -13.42
N LYS A 45 -4.46 -0.99 -14.44
CA LYS A 45 -3.34 -1.94 -14.34
C LYS A 45 -2.08 -1.33 -13.76
N THR A 46 -1.96 -0.01 -13.78
CA THR A 46 -0.80 0.71 -13.26
C THR A 46 -1.27 1.98 -12.58
N VAL A 47 -0.77 2.20 -11.37
CA VAL A 47 -1.03 3.40 -10.59
C VAL A 47 0.32 4.00 -10.22
N THR A 48 0.49 5.27 -10.53
CA THR A 48 1.69 6.06 -10.17
C THR A 48 1.28 7.10 -9.14
N ILE A 49 1.94 7.07 -7.99
CA ILE A 49 1.68 7.94 -6.85
C ILE A 49 2.92 8.80 -6.63
N PRO A 50 2.86 10.11 -6.96
CA PRO A 50 3.97 11.01 -6.70
C PRO A 50 4.05 11.30 -5.19
N ILE A 51 5.20 11.07 -4.59
CA ILE A 51 5.48 11.40 -3.20
C ILE A 51 5.95 12.85 -3.15
N VAL A 52 5.17 13.69 -2.47
CA VAL A 52 5.54 15.08 -2.21
C VAL A 52 6.20 15.15 -0.85
N VAL A 53 7.46 15.58 -0.83
CA VAL A 53 8.26 15.77 0.39
C VAL A 53 8.40 17.28 0.63
N PRO A 54 8.37 17.74 1.90
CA PRO A 54 8.68 19.13 2.23
C PRO A 54 10.02 19.59 1.67
N ILE A 55 10.15 20.91 1.47
CA ILE A 55 11.42 21.53 1.10
C ILE A 55 12.43 21.28 2.22
N CYS A 56 13.72 21.17 1.89
CA CYS A 56 14.81 20.97 2.86
C CYS A 56 14.64 19.67 3.64
N SER A 57 14.15 18.63 2.97
CA SER A 57 13.94 17.33 3.59
C SER A 57 14.22 16.23 2.58
N ARG A 58 14.96 15.21 3.03
CA ARG A 58 15.25 14.03 2.25
C ARG A 58 14.38 12.86 2.67
N LEU A 59 13.79 12.22 1.66
CA LEU A 59 13.04 10.99 1.81
C LEU A 59 13.96 9.86 2.30
N THR A 60 13.57 9.21 3.39
CA THR A 60 14.34 8.12 4.03
C THR A 60 13.63 6.79 3.91
N TYR A 61 12.30 6.81 3.90
CA TYR A 61 11.48 5.60 3.94
C TYR A 61 10.19 5.75 3.14
N VAL A 62 9.83 4.67 2.45
CA VAL A 62 8.54 4.53 1.77
C VAL A 62 7.94 3.18 2.13
N HIS A 63 6.77 3.22 2.74
CA HIS A 63 5.93 2.07 3.05
C HIS A 63 4.73 2.06 2.11
N VAL A 64 4.52 0.93 1.45
CA VAL A 64 3.39 0.74 0.54
C VAL A 64 2.66 -0.52 0.94
N GLU A 65 1.38 -0.33 1.25
CA GLU A 65 0.44 -1.39 1.52
C GLU A 65 -0.51 -1.51 0.36
N VAL A 66 -0.69 -2.72 -0.15
CA VAL A 66 -1.69 -3.01 -1.18
C VAL A 66 -2.55 -4.16 -0.73
N ASP A 67 -3.84 -3.90 -0.61
CA ASP A 67 -4.84 -4.93 -0.38
C ASP A 67 -5.09 -5.68 -1.69
N ASP A 68 -5.00 -7.01 -1.68
CA ASP A 68 -5.23 -7.80 -2.87
C ASP A 68 -5.97 -9.10 -2.58
N PHE A 69 -6.73 -9.53 -3.59
CA PHE A 69 -7.60 -10.69 -3.55
C PHE A 69 -7.12 -11.84 -4.44
N ILE A 70 -6.21 -11.60 -5.41
CA ILE A 70 -5.93 -12.59 -6.46
C ILE A 70 -4.44 -12.80 -6.73
N SER A 71 -3.61 -11.75 -6.87
CA SER A 71 -2.22 -11.91 -7.27
C SER A 71 -1.30 -10.76 -6.86
N LYS A 72 -0.20 -11.10 -6.19
CA LYS A 72 0.79 -10.15 -5.68
C LYS A 72 1.18 -9.07 -6.72
N PRO A 73 0.91 -7.78 -6.45
CA PRO A 73 1.33 -6.70 -7.34
C PRO A 73 2.85 -6.54 -7.37
N LYS A 74 3.35 -5.93 -8.44
CA LYS A 74 4.72 -5.43 -8.47
C LYS A 74 4.71 -3.97 -8.05
N VAL A 75 5.30 -3.66 -6.91
CA VAL A 75 5.49 -2.28 -6.44
C VAL A 75 6.96 -1.91 -6.63
N THR A 76 7.21 -0.75 -7.21
CA THR A 76 8.55 -0.18 -7.40
C THR A 76 8.56 1.27 -6.99
N PHE A 77 9.65 1.71 -6.38
CA PHE A 77 9.89 3.12 -6.08
C PHE A 77 10.87 3.69 -7.10
N ASP A 78 10.46 4.74 -7.81
CA ASP A 78 11.31 5.53 -8.70
C ASP A 78 11.86 6.72 -7.93
N GLN A 79 13.15 6.66 -7.59
CA GLN A 79 13.83 7.71 -6.84
C GLN A 79 14.00 9.01 -7.65
N SER A 80 14.14 8.91 -8.98
CA SER A 80 14.34 10.08 -9.84
C SER A 80 13.06 10.91 -9.98
N LEU A 81 11.91 10.23 -10.01
CA LEU A 81 10.59 10.85 -10.08
C LEU A 81 9.92 10.97 -8.70
N SER A 82 10.59 10.54 -7.63
CA SER A 82 10.03 10.42 -6.27
C SER A 82 8.63 9.82 -6.27
N SER A 83 8.43 8.71 -6.99
CA SER A 83 7.11 8.16 -7.28
C SER A 83 7.03 6.67 -6.98
N VAL A 84 5.93 6.24 -6.36
CA VAL A 84 5.60 4.82 -6.19
C VAL A 84 4.77 4.37 -7.38
N ILE A 85 5.19 3.26 -7.99
CA ILE A 85 4.51 2.67 -9.13
C ILE A 85 4.02 1.28 -8.71
N ILE A 86 2.70 1.11 -8.70
CA ILE A 86 2.03 -0.16 -8.41
C ILE A 86 1.56 -0.73 -9.75
N LYS A 87 2.05 -1.91 -10.13
CA LYS A 87 1.68 -2.63 -11.36
C LYS A 87 1.02 -3.96 -11.04
N PHE A 88 -0.19 -4.14 -11.55
CA PHE A 88 -0.92 -5.40 -11.48
C PHE A 88 -0.64 -6.28 -12.70
N GLN A 89 -0.84 -7.59 -12.53
CA GLN A 89 -0.72 -8.53 -13.64
C GLN A 89 -1.90 -8.36 -14.61
N THR A 90 -1.69 -8.72 -15.88
CA THR A 90 -2.66 -8.48 -16.97
C THR A 90 -4.04 -9.11 -16.73
N TRP A 91 -4.10 -10.18 -15.93
CA TRP A 91 -5.30 -10.97 -15.61
C TRP A 91 -5.96 -10.61 -14.28
N GLN A 92 -5.42 -9.61 -13.57
CA GLN A 92 -5.92 -9.22 -12.25
C GLN A 92 -7.09 -8.24 -12.38
N TYR A 93 -8.31 -8.78 -12.43
CA TYR A 93 -9.57 -8.01 -12.51
C TYR A 93 -10.23 -7.86 -11.13
N SER A 94 -9.51 -7.29 -10.16
CA SER A 94 -10.02 -7.08 -8.80
C SER A 94 -9.90 -5.63 -8.37
N ARG A 95 -10.92 -5.12 -7.65
CA ARG A 95 -10.80 -3.85 -6.93
C ARG A 95 -9.80 -4.02 -5.80
N SER A 96 -8.87 -3.08 -5.71
CA SER A 96 -7.82 -3.06 -4.69
C SER A 96 -7.80 -1.69 -4.00
N SER A 97 -7.22 -1.64 -2.81
CA SER A 97 -6.88 -0.40 -2.10
C SER A 97 -5.40 -0.37 -1.82
N TYR A 98 -4.84 0.82 -1.77
CA TYR A 98 -3.46 1.03 -1.36
C TYR A 98 -3.34 2.12 -0.31
N VAL A 99 -2.29 2.02 0.48
CA VAL A 99 -1.83 3.06 1.41
C VAL A 99 -0.34 3.25 1.17
N VAL A 100 0.07 4.48 0.89
CA VAL A 100 1.48 4.89 0.81
C VAL A 100 1.76 5.81 1.98
N ILE A 101 2.81 5.51 2.74
CA ILE A 101 3.32 6.36 3.81
C ILE A 101 4.79 6.60 3.51
N ALA A 102 5.21 7.85 3.54
CA ALA A 102 6.58 8.23 3.33
C ALA A 102 7.09 9.03 4.53
N LYS A 103 8.34 8.74 4.93
CA LYS A 103 9.04 9.48 5.97
C LYS A 103 10.25 10.19 5.40
N ALA A 104 10.52 11.35 5.96
CA ALA A 104 11.67 12.17 5.62
C ALA A 104 12.30 12.76 6.88
N ILE A 105 13.57 13.14 6.75
CA ILE A 105 14.31 13.92 7.73
C ILE A 105 14.64 15.29 7.13
N PRO A 106 14.83 16.34 7.95
CA PRO A 106 15.44 17.57 7.48
C PRO A 106 16.77 17.27 6.81
N ASP A 107 17.08 17.99 5.74
CA ASP A 107 18.43 17.96 5.18
C ASP A 107 19.36 18.75 6.12
N ASP A 108 20.46 18.12 6.52
CA ASP A 108 21.47 18.72 7.41
C ASP A 108 22.39 19.73 6.68
N ASP A 109 22.14 19.98 5.39
CA ASP A 109 22.92 20.90 4.57
C ASP A 109 22.46 22.35 4.80
N ASP A 110 22.89 22.92 5.94
CA ASP A 110 22.58 24.27 6.45
C ASP A 110 22.93 25.45 5.52
N ASP A 111 23.62 25.21 4.39
CA ASP A 111 24.11 26.27 3.50
C ASP A 111 23.13 26.66 2.38
N TYR A 112 22.15 25.82 2.05
CA TYR A 112 21.16 26.09 0.98
C TYR A 112 19.76 25.53 1.28
N CYS A 113 19.55 25.00 2.48
CA CYS A 113 18.28 24.52 3.01
C CYS A 113 17.91 25.25 4.31
#